data_AF-A0A9D8TC05-F1
#
_entry.id   AF-A0A9D8TC05-F1
#
_cell.length_a   1.000
_cell.length_b   1.000
_cell.length_c   1.000
_cell.angle_alpha   90.00
_cell.angle_beta   90.00
_cell.angle_gamma   90.00
#
_symmetry.space_group_name_H-M   'P 1'
#
loop_
_entity.id
_entity.type
_entity.pdbx_description
1 polymer ?
#
loop_
_entity_poly.entity_id
_entity_poly.type
_entity_poly.pdbx_seq_one_letter_code
_entity_poly.pdbx_strand_id
1 'polypeptide(L)'
;MNIRAFEEAKRTFNMHSIEKDAMRVIELRNEFSTYFTYEKIASMDIDEYVVGLQSRDSFCYKLERTLYELGSISGQPSNKFGVWYSPTKNQYCFQPRFGDNYKDAFETLRRFLLDLLRAGEKEDYVAIERNPINSLVKGKILAVYYPDKYMNVYATAHLDHYLETFGLASSRLLKCNVIYKRAALVKFKNEDKDMKDWSNYVFSI
;
A
#
# COMPACT_ATOMS: atom_id res chain seq x y z
N MET A 1 21.47 -1.06 16.90
CA MET A 1 22.21 -2.16 16.23
C MET A 1 23.61 -1.67 15.89
N ASN A 2 24.68 -2.43 16.16
CA ASN A 2 26.03 -2.07 15.72
C ASN A 2 26.18 -2.45 14.22
N ILE A 3 26.78 -1.57 13.40
CA ILE A 3 26.94 -1.71 11.95
C ILE A 3 27.49 -3.09 11.55
N ARG A 4 28.41 -3.66 12.34
CA ARG A 4 28.96 -5.01 12.06
C ARG A 4 27.91 -6.12 12.10
N ALA A 5 27.01 -6.07 13.09
CA ALA A 5 25.93 -7.05 13.22
C ALA A 5 24.91 -6.93 12.08
N PHE A 6 24.67 -5.71 11.59
CA PHE A 6 23.81 -5.50 10.42
C PHE A 6 24.44 -6.04 9.13
N GLU A 7 25.71 -5.77 8.89
CA GLU A 7 26.46 -6.31 7.75
C GLU A 7 26.50 -7.83 7.74
N GLU A 8 26.68 -8.46 8.90
CA GLU A 8 26.66 -9.92 9.05
C GLU A 8 25.24 -10.50 8.83
N ALA A 9 24.22 -9.84 9.37
CA ALA A 9 22.82 -10.22 9.13
C ALA A 9 22.48 -10.17 7.64
N LYS A 10 22.87 -9.11 6.92
CA LYS A 10 22.63 -9.01 5.46
C LYS A 10 23.26 -10.17 4.68
N ARG A 11 24.49 -10.57 5.02
CA ARG A 11 25.21 -11.65 4.31
C ARG A 11 24.65 -13.04 4.58
N THR A 12 24.10 -13.24 5.77
CA THR A 12 23.53 -14.53 6.19
C THR A 12 22.03 -14.62 5.91
N PHE A 13 21.41 -13.51 5.52
CA PHE A 13 20.00 -13.46 5.14
C PHE A 13 19.74 -14.23 3.84
N ASN A 14 18.97 -15.30 3.93
CA ASN A 14 18.62 -16.13 2.78
C ASN A 14 17.44 -15.52 2.00
N MET A 15 17.74 -14.56 1.13
CA MET A 15 16.74 -13.92 0.27
C MET A 15 15.98 -14.93 -0.59
N HIS A 16 16.66 -15.95 -1.09
CA HIS A 16 16.03 -16.95 -1.97
C HIS A 16 14.91 -17.72 -1.26
N SER A 17 15.06 -18.01 0.03
CA SER A 17 13.99 -18.62 0.84
C SER A 17 12.79 -17.69 0.97
N ILE A 18 13.04 -16.41 1.23
CA ILE A 18 12.00 -15.38 1.38
C ILE A 18 11.22 -15.19 0.08
N GLU A 19 11.91 -15.11 -1.06
CA GLU A 19 11.27 -14.98 -2.37
C GLU A 19 10.39 -16.19 -2.69
N LYS A 20 10.86 -17.39 -2.35
CA LYS A 20 10.09 -18.64 -2.50
C LYS A 20 8.83 -18.61 -1.64
N ASP A 21 8.93 -18.18 -0.39
CA ASP A 21 7.79 -18.07 0.52
C ASP A 21 6.82 -16.95 0.06
N ALA A 22 7.34 -15.90 -0.59
CA ALA A 22 6.56 -14.80 -1.15
C ALA A 22 5.87 -15.11 -2.49
N MET A 23 6.21 -16.21 -3.18
CA MET A 23 5.68 -16.56 -4.51
C MET A 23 4.15 -16.50 -4.57
N ARG A 24 3.48 -17.11 -3.60
CA ARG A 24 2.01 -17.10 -3.51
C ARG A 24 1.45 -15.68 -3.40
N VAL A 25 2.08 -14.82 -2.61
CA VAL A 25 1.64 -13.43 -2.41
C VAL A 25 1.87 -12.60 -3.68
N ILE A 26 2.98 -12.86 -4.38
CA ILE A 26 3.31 -12.24 -5.67
C ILE A 26 2.26 -12.63 -6.72
N GLU A 27 1.88 -13.90 -6.80
CA GLU A 27 0.81 -14.38 -7.69
C GLU A 27 -0.52 -13.68 -7.41
N LEU A 28 -0.97 -13.63 -6.15
CA LEU A 28 -2.20 -12.94 -5.77
C LEU A 28 -2.16 -11.43 -6.10
N ARG A 29 -1.00 -10.78 -5.91
CA ARG A 29 -0.79 -9.38 -6.30
C ARG A 29 -0.87 -9.21 -7.81
N ASN A 30 -0.29 -10.12 -8.59
CA ASN A 30 -0.33 -10.09 -10.05
C ASN A 30 -1.77 -10.28 -10.56
N GLU A 31 -2.51 -11.25 -10.01
CA GLU A 31 -3.94 -11.45 -10.31
C GLU A 31 -4.75 -10.18 -10.02
N PHE A 32 -4.54 -9.56 -8.86
CA PHE A 32 -5.22 -8.32 -8.49
C PHE A 32 -4.96 -7.20 -9.51
N SER A 33 -3.68 -6.92 -9.79
CA SER A 33 -3.29 -5.81 -10.69
C SER A 33 -3.65 -6.07 -12.16
N THR A 34 -3.73 -7.34 -12.57
CA THR A 34 -4.17 -7.74 -13.92
C THR A 34 -5.68 -7.61 -14.08
N TYR A 35 -6.45 -7.92 -13.03
CA TYR A 35 -7.91 -7.77 -13.08
C TYR A 35 -8.35 -6.31 -12.94
N PHE A 36 -7.84 -5.59 -11.94
CA PHE A 36 -8.15 -4.18 -11.73
C PHE A 36 -7.19 -3.28 -12.50
N THR A 37 -7.26 -3.33 -13.83
CA THR A 37 -6.51 -2.38 -14.67
C THR A 37 -7.03 -0.94 -14.46
N TYR A 38 -6.31 0.03 -15.02
CA TYR A 38 -6.76 1.43 -15.02
C TYR A 38 -8.17 1.56 -15.62
N GLU A 39 -8.43 0.88 -16.74
CA GLU A 39 -9.72 0.87 -17.44
C GLU A 39 -10.79 0.20 -16.59
N LYS A 40 -10.49 -0.94 -15.95
CA LYS A 40 -11.44 -1.61 -15.06
C LYS A 40 -11.80 -0.71 -13.88
N ILE A 41 -10.82 -0.05 -13.26
CA ILE A 41 -11.09 0.91 -12.18
C ILE A 41 -11.93 2.08 -12.68
N ALA A 42 -11.71 2.56 -13.90
CA ALA A 42 -12.47 3.67 -14.47
C ALA A 42 -13.94 3.31 -14.75
N SER A 43 -14.23 2.05 -15.09
CA SER A 43 -15.57 1.58 -15.44
C SER A 43 -16.30 0.84 -14.32
N MET A 44 -15.63 0.45 -13.23
CA MET A 44 -16.25 -0.36 -12.17
C MET A 44 -17.35 0.41 -11.45
N ASP A 45 -18.40 -0.32 -11.06
CA ASP A 45 -19.45 0.21 -10.21
C ASP A 45 -19.06 0.16 -8.72
N ILE A 46 -19.97 0.66 -7.87
CA ILE A 46 -19.72 0.73 -6.43
C ILE A 46 -19.65 -0.66 -5.78
N ASP A 47 -20.36 -1.67 -6.31
CA ASP A 47 -20.39 -3.02 -5.75
C ASP A 47 -19.08 -3.76 -6.00
N GLU A 48 -18.50 -3.49 -7.16
CA GLU A 48 -17.15 -3.92 -7.51
C GLU A 48 -16.06 -3.19 -6.73
N TYR A 49 -16.40 -2.12 -5.99
CA TYR A 49 -15.45 -1.35 -5.19
C TYR A 49 -15.46 -1.72 -3.70
N VAL A 50 -16.63 -1.77 -3.06
CA VAL A 50 -16.76 -1.68 -1.60
C VAL A 50 -16.46 -2.98 -0.84
N VAL A 51 -16.03 -2.85 0.42
CA VAL A 51 -16.15 -3.95 1.41
C VAL A 51 -17.56 -4.03 1.97
N GLY A 52 -17.89 -5.18 2.57
CA GLY A 52 -19.10 -5.38 3.36
C GLY A 52 -20.27 -5.99 2.57
N LEU A 53 -20.19 -6.04 1.24
CA LEU A 53 -21.05 -6.91 0.46
C LEU A 53 -20.66 -8.37 0.66
N GLN A 54 -21.54 -9.29 0.25
CA GLN A 54 -21.22 -10.72 0.25
C GLN A 54 -20.12 -11.07 -0.77
N SER A 55 -19.96 -10.24 -1.82
CA SER A 55 -18.90 -10.40 -2.81
C SER A 55 -17.52 -10.33 -2.18
N ARG A 56 -16.69 -11.33 -2.49
CA ARG A 56 -15.27 -11.38 -2.13
C ARG A 56 -14.36 -10.92 -3.28
N ASP A 57 -14.97 -10.43 -4.35
CA ASP A 57 -14.27 -10.05 -5.57
C ASP A 57 -14.15 -8.54 -5.76
N SER A 58 -14.71 -7.74 -4.86
CA SER A 58 -14.60 -6.29 -4.92
C SER A 58 -13.18 -5.78 -4.62
N PHE A 59 -12.85 -4.62 -5.16
CA PHE A 59 -11.54 -3.98 -5.07
C PHE A 59 -11.06 -3.86 -3.62
N CYS A 60 -11.84 -3.21 -2.75
CA CYS A 60 -11.44 -2.99 -1.37
C CYS A 60 -11.39 -4.30 -0.57
N TYR A 61 -12.24 -5.28 -0.88
CA TYR A 61 -12.19 -6.60 -0.24
C TYR A 61 -10.90 -7.33 -0.60
N LYS A 62 -10.59 -7.49 -1.89
CA LYS A 62 -9.37 -8.18 -2.31
C LYS A 62 -8.12 -7.44 -1.81
N LEU A 63 -8.11 -6.10 -1.84
CA LEU A 63 -7.01 -5.28 -1.34
C LEU A 63 -6.73 -5.51 0.15
N GLU A 64 -7.77 -5.67 0.97
CA GLU A 64 -7.64 -5.90 2.42
C GLU A 64 -7.38 -7.37 2.79
N ARG A 65 -8.14 -8.30 2.18
CA ARG A 65 -8.27 -9.68 2.62
C ARG A 65 -7.46 -10.66 1.77
N THR A 66 -7.56 -10.56 0.45
CA THR A 66 -6.79 -11.43 -0.45
C THR A 66 -5.31 -11.10 -0.37
N LEU A 67 -4.98 -9.81 -0.32
CA LEU A 67 -3.60 -9.34 -0.23
C LEU A 67 -3.14 -9.15 1.22
N TYR A 68 -3.74 -9.81 2.21
CA TYR A 68 -3.43 -9.61 3.63
C TYR A 68 -1.94 -9.73 3.95
N GLU A 69 -1.28 -10.75 3.39
CA GLU A 69 0.14 -11.06 3.59
C GLU A 69 1.08 -10.03 2.94
N LEU A 70 0.59 -9.16 2.04
CA LEU A 70 1.38 -8.06 1.44
C LEU A 70 1.41 -6.81 2.34
N GLY A 71 1.49 -7.00 3.65
CA GLY A 71 1.33 -5.97 4.67
C GLY A 71 -0.15 -5.67 4.98
N SER A 72 -0.60 -6.01 6.18
CA SER A 72 -2.00 -5.86 6.57
C SER A 72 -2.41 -4.39 6.72
N ILE A 73 -3.58 -4.04 6.16
CA ILE A 73 -4.29 -2.78 6.44
C ILE A 73 -5.59 -3.04 7.23
N SER A 74 -5.71 -4.24 7.81
CA SER A 74 -6.83 -4.63 8.67
C SER A 74 -6.76 -3.94 10.04
N GLY A 75 -7.80 -4.09 10.86
CA GLY A 75 -7.87 -3.48 12.20
C GLY A 75 -8.28 -2.00 12.21
N GLN A 76 -8.26 -1.33 11.05
CA GLN A 76 -8.85 -0.01 10.86
C GLN A 76 -10.29 -0.11 10.35
N PRO A 77 -11.22 0.78 10.74
CA PRO A 77 -12.61 0.72 10.30
C PRO A 77 -12.75 0.84 8.77
N SER A 78 -13.85 0.31 8.21
CA SER A 78 -14.12 0.33 6.78
C SER A 78 -14.21 1.74 6.18
N ASN A 79 -14.45 2.76 7.01
CA ASN A 79 -14.44 4.15 6.58
C ASN A 79 -13.12 4.58 5.94
N LYS A 80 -11.99 3.91 6.18
CA LYS A 80 -10.70 4.20 5.52
C LYS A 80 -10.75 4.13 3.99
N PHE A 81 -11.68 3.35 3.44
CA PHE A 81 -11.94 3.26 1.99
C PHE A 81 -12.80 4.42 1.47
N GLY A 82 -13.30 5.29 2.33
CA GLY A 82 -14.14 6.42 1.94
C GLY A 82 -15.59 6.04 1.71
N VAL A 83 -15.87 4.94 1.00
CA VAL A 83 -17.20 4.36 0.80
C VAL A 83 -17.16 2.86 1.13
N TRP A 84 -18.19 2.36 1.82
CA TRP A 84 -18.31 0.95 2.18
C TRP A 84 -19.77 0.53 2.34
N TYR A 85 -20.07 -0.76 2.20
CA TYR A 85 -21.37 -1.30 2.57
C TYR A 85 -21.39 -1.70 4.05
N SER A 86 -22.46 -1.36 4.76
CA SER A 86 -22.68 -1.78 6.15
C SER A 86 -23.72 -2.90 6.17
N PRO A 87 -23.33 -4.18 6.43
CA PRO A 87 -24.28 -5.28 6.56
C PRO A 87 -25.31 -5.04 7.66
N THR A 88 -24.88 -4.43 8.78
CA THR A 88 -25.74 -4.17 9.94
C THR A 88 -26.79 -3.10 9.68
N LYS A 89 -26.46 -2.07 8.91
CA LYS A 89 -27.41 -1.02 8.50
C LYS A 89 -28.11 -1.31 7.18
N ASN A 90 -27.67 -2.36 6.48
CA ASN A 90 -28.12 -2.73 5.14
C ASN A 90 -28.11 -1.56 4.13
N GLN A 91 -27.02 -0.77 4.12
CA GLN A 91 -26.87 0.41 3.25
C GLN A 91 -25.41 0.73 2.96
N TYR A 92 -25.16 1.51 1.90
CA TYR A 92 -23.87 2.17 1.69
C TYR A 92 -23.68 3.30 2.69
N CYS A 93 -22.49 3.36 3.25
CA CYS A 93 -21.99 4.44 4.08
C CYS A 93 -20.83 5.12 3.35
N PHE A 94 -20.64 6.41 3.60
CA PHE A 94 -19.60 7.20 2.97
C PHE A 94 -19.02 8.24 3.94
N GLN A 95 -17.81 8.71 3.67
CA GLN A 95 -17.28 9.89 4.34
C GLN A 95 -17.74 11.17 3.62
N PRO A 96 -18.38 12.12 4.32
CA PRO A 96 -18.92 13.34 3.70
C PRO A 96 -17.89 14.19 2.94
N ARG A 97 -16.61 14.10 3.30
CA ARG A 97 -15.53 14.80 2.59
C ARG A 97 -15.33 14.38 1.12
N PHE A 98 -15.96 13.29 0.68
CA PHE A 98 -15.85 12.79 -0.68
C PHE A 98 -17.09 13.10 -1.54
N GLY A 99 -18.20 13.53 -0.96
CA GLY A 99 -19.43 13.85 -1.68
C GLY A 99 -20.64 13.94 -0.76
N ASP A 100 -21.77 14.40 -1.32
CA ASP A 100 -23.01 14.62 -0.56
C ASP A 100 -23.82 13.35 -0.35
N ASN A 101 -23.57 12.32 -1.17
CA ASN A 101 -24.13 10.98 -1.03
C ASN A 101 -23.10 9.91 -1.42
N TYR A 102 -23.44 8.64 -1.23
CA TYR A 102 -22.52 7.53 -1.47
C TYR A 102 -22.09 7.39 -2.95
N LYS A 103 -22.94 7.77 -3.92
CA LYS A 103 -22.62 7.71 -5.35
C LYS A 103 -21.60 8.79 -5.69
N ASP A 104 -21.85 10.03 -5.27
CA ASP A 104 -20.92 11.14 -5.50
C ASP A 104 -19.56 10.91 -4.81
N ALA A 105 -19.60 10.34 -3.61
CA ALA A 105 -18.41 9.93 -2.88
C ALA A 105 -17.62 8.86 -3.63
N PHE A 106 -18.29 7.85 -4.18
CA PHE A 106 -17.65 6.81 -4.97
C PHE A 106 -17.05 7.36 -6.27
N GLU A 107 -17.78 8.18 -7.01
CA GLU A 107 -17.29 8.84 -8.23
C GLU A 107 -16.02 9.67 -7.96
N THR A 108 -16.01 10.41 -6.86
CA THR A 108 -14.85 11.18 -6.41
C THR A 108 -13.67 10.29 -6.02
N LEU A 109 -13.92 9.21 -5.28
CA LEU A 109 -12.88 8.24 -4.92
C LEU A 109 -12.31 7.54 -6.15
N ARG A 110 -13.14 7.17 -7.13
CA ARG A 110 -12.70 6.55 -8.38
C ARG A 110 -11.73 7.47 -9.13
N ARG A 111 -12.02 8.77 -9.23
CA ARG A 111 -11.08 9.75 -9.79
C ARG A 111 -9.78 9.81 -9.00
N PHE A 112 -9.84 9.87 -7.66
CA PHE A 112 -8.64 9.87 -6.84
C PHE A 112 -7.82 8.58 -6.92
N LEU A 113 -8.45 7.42 -7.13
CA LEU A 113 -7.74 6.16 -7.36
C LEU A 113 -6.96 6.21 -8.68
N LEU A 114 -7.61 6.66 -9.75
CA LEU A 114 -6.98 6.82 -11.07
C LEU A 114 -5.83 7.83 -11.04
N ASP A 115 -6.00 8.95 -10.32
CA ASP A 115 -4.95 9.95 -10.12
C ASP A 115 -3.79 9.39 -9.29
N LEU A 116 -4.08 8.58 -8.26
CA LEU A 116 -3.06 7.92 -7.45
C LEU A 116 -2.21 6.96 -8.29
N LEU A 117 -2.83 6.18 -9.18
CA LEU A 117 -2.09 5.28 -10.07
C LEU A 117 -1.17 6.07 -11.00
N ARG A 118 -1.68 7.11 -11.68
CA ARG A 118 -0.86 7.97 -12.54
C ARG A 118 0.28 8.64 -11.79
N ALA A 119 0.03 9.15 -10.59
CA ALA A 119 1.07 9.77 -9.77
C ALA A 119 2.10 8.73 -9.29
N GLY A 120 1.66 7.52 -8.96
CA GLY A 120 2.50 6.38 -8.59
C GLY A 120 3.44 5.94 -9.70
N GLU A 121 2.93 5.85 -10.92
CA GLU A 121 3.74 5.52 -12.10
C GLU A 121 4.86 6.53 -12.32
N LYS A 122 4.56 7.82 -12.16
CA LYS A 122 5.50 8.93 -12.38
C LYS A 122 6.36 9.28 -11.16
N GLU A 123 6.16 8.61 -10.04
CA GLU A 123 6.78 8.93 -8.74
C GLU A 123 6.56 10.38 -8.31
N ASP A 124 5.39 10.95 -8.64
CA ASP A 124 4.99 12.30 -8.22
C ASP A 124 4.56 12.29 -6.75
N TYR A 125 5.55 12.38 -5.86
CA TYR A 125 5.32 12.32 -4.41
C TYR A 125 4.45 13.47 -3.90
N VAL A 126 4.46 14.64 -4.55
CA VAL A 126 3.61 15.78 -4.18
C VAL A 126 2.15 15.47 -4.48
N ALA A 127 1.85 14.92 -5.66
CA ALA A 127 0.49 14.49 -6.01
C ALA A 127 0.02 13.32 -5.13
N ILE A 128 0.88 12.34 -4.85
CA ILE A 128 0.57 11.22 -3.95
C ILE A 128 0.26 11.71 -2.54
N GLU A 129 1.05 12.64 -2.01
CA GLU A 129 0.85 13.22 -0.68
C GLU A 129 -0.51 13.94 -0.59
N ARG A 130 -0.82 14.77 -1.59
CA ARG A 130 -2.08 15.55 -1.66
C ARG A 130 -3.33 14.72 -1.91
N ASN A 131 -3.19 13.52 -2.47
CA ASN A 131 -4.32 12.63 -2.71
C ASN A 131 -5.05 12.29 -1.39
N PRO A 132 -6.38 12.47 -1.30
CA PRO A 132 -7.11 12.41 -0.02
C PRO A 132 -7.48 10.98 0.44
N ILE A 133 -7.15 9.96 -0.34
CA ILE A 133 -7.28 8.56 0.09
C ILE A 133 -6.46 8.34 1.37
N ASN A 134 -6.97 7.50 2.28
CA ASN A 134 -6.28 7.18 3.53
C ASN A 134 -4.84 6.69 3.27
N SER A 135 -3.87 7.17 4.07
CA SER A 135 -2.44 6.91 3.85
C SER A 135 -2.06 5.42 3.81
N LEU A 136 -2.73 4.56 4.58
CA LEU A 136 -2.50 3.10 4.54
C LEU A 136 -2.97 2.52 3.21
N VAL A 137 -4.17 2.91 2.79
CA VAL A 137 -4.78 2.47 1.52
C VAL A 137 -3.93 2.96 0.34
N LYS A 138 -3.47 4.23 0.36
CA LYS A 138 -2.54 4.77 -0.66
C LYS A 138 -1.27 3.93 -0.75
N GLY A 139 -0.63 3.68 0.38
CA GLY A 139 0.59 2.87 0.44
C GLY A 139 0.38 1.48 -0.14
N LYS A 140 -0.71 0.81 0.26
CA LYS A 140 -1.07 -0.53 -0.21
C LYS A 140 -1.30 -0.58 -1.72
N ILE A 141 -2.08 0.35 -2.26
CA ILE A 141 -2.33 0.44 -3.71
C ILE A 141 -1.01 0.65 -4.46
N LEU A 142 -0.18 1.60 -4.01
CA LEU A 142 1.09 1.88 -4.67
C LEU A 142 2.05 0.67 -4.67
N ALA A 143 2.17 -0.04 -3.55
CA ALA A 143 2.96 -1.27 -3.48
C ALA A 143 2.38 -2.40 -4.33
N VAL A 144 1.05 -2.46 -4.48
CA VAL A 144 0.38 -3.42 -5.35
C VAL A 144 0.59 -3.11 -6.82
N TYR A 145 0.55 -1.85 -7.28
CA TYR A 145 0.70 -1.55 -8.71
C TYR A 145 2.16 -1.34 -9.14
N TYR A 146 3.02 -0.85 -8.25
CA TYR A 146 4.43 -0.56 -8.55
C TYR A 146 5.36 -1.12 -7.45
N PRO A 147 5.45 -2.45 -7.29
CA PRO A 147 6.15 -3.12 -6.20
C PRO A 147 7.64 -2.82 -6.17
N ASP A 148 8.26 -2.51 -7.31
CA ASP A 148 9.68 -2.15 -7.38
C ASP A 148 9.95 -0.72 -6.88
N LYS A 149 8.93 0.15 -6.94
CA LYS A 149 9.02 1.57 -6.54
C LYS A 149 8.57 1.81 -5.10
N TYR A 150 7.59 1.04 -4.62
CA TYR A 150 6.99 1.25 -3.31
C TYR A 150 7.04 -0.01 -2.45
N MET A 151 7.71 0.13 -1.30
CA MET A 151 7.75 -0.87 -0.24
C MET A 151 6.38 -1.08 0.40
N ASN A 152 6.09 -2.32 0.78
CA ASN A 152 4.84 -2.76 1.40
C ASN A 152 4.78 -2.59 2.93
N VAL A 153 5.40 -1.52 3.45
CA VAL A 153 5.31 -1.10 4.86
C VAL A 153 4.50 0.19 4.95
N TYR A 154 3.32 0.12 5.57
CA TYR A 154 2.34 1.22 5.50
C TYR A 154 2.20 2.02 6.79
N ALA A 155 2.36 1.38 7.95
CA ALA A 155 2.22 2.03 9.24
C ALA A 155 3.40 2.98 9.52
N THR A 156 3.10 4.21 9.92
CA THR A 156 4.13 5.22 10.24
C THR A 156 5.11 4.71 11.30
N ALA A 157 4.61 4.05 12.35
CA ALA A 157 5.45 3.52 13.42
C ALA A 157 6.48 2.48 12.93
N HIS A 158 6.10 1.64 11.96
CA HIS A 158 7.03 0.66 11.37
C HIS A 158 8.07 1.36 10.49
N LEU A 159 7.65 2.35 9.70
CA LEU A 159 8.59 3.15 8.90
C LEU A 159 9.60 3.87 9.79
N ASP A 160 9.14 4.47 10.88
CA ASP A 160 10.01 5.15 11.85
C ASP A 160 10.98 4.17 12.51
N HIS A 161 10.49 3.00 12.91
CA HIS A 161 11.33 1.93 13.46
C HIS A 161 12.44 1.49 12.49
N TYR A 162 12.13 1.30 11.20
CA TYR A 162 13.16 0.94 10.21
C TYR A 162 14.15 2.09 9.96
N LEU A 163 13.67 3.33 9.88
CA LEU A 163 14.54 4.50 9.73
C LEU A 163 15.52 4.62 10.90
N GLU A 164 15.06 4.41 12.13
CA GLU A 164 15.92 4.40 13.33
C GLU A 164 16.90 3.23 13.31
N THR A 165 16.42 2.03 12.98
CA THR A 165 17.22 0.80 12.94
C THR A 165 18.37 0.90 11.93
N PHE A 166 18.13 1.51 10.77
CA PHE A 166 19.14 1.70 9.73
C PHE A 166 19.94 3.00 9.88
N GLY A 167 19.74 3.77 10.95
CA GLY A 167 20.47 5.03 11.16
C GLY A 167 20.14 6.14 10.16
N LEU A 168 18.99 6.05 9.49
CA LEU A 168 18.48 7.05 8.54
C LEU A 168 17.60 8.12 9.22
N ALA A 169 17.18 7.85 10.46
CA ALA A 169 16.30 8.73 11.21
C ALA A 169 16.93 10.11 11.41
N SER A 170 16.22 11.14 10.95
CA SER A 170 16.49 12.54 11.27
C SER A 170 15.19 13.21 11.72
N SER A 171 15.30 14.25 12.54
CA SER A 171 14.12 15.01 13.01
C SER A 171 13.25 15.53 11.86
N ARG A 172 13.87 15.87 10.73
CA ARG A 172 13.18 16.25 9.48
C ARG A 172 12.43 15.07 8.87
N LEU A 173 13.11 13.94 8.65
CA LEU A 173 12.52 12.78 7.97
C LEU A 173 11.40 12.13 8.79
N LEU A 174 11.55 12.04 10.11
CA LEU A 174 10.52 11.50 11.01
C LEU A 174 9.23 12.36 11.03
N LYS A 175 9.32 13.64 10.68
CA LYS A 175 8.15 14.54 10.56
C LYS A 175 7.54 14.58 9.16
N CYS A 176 8.20 14.02 8.15
CA CYS A 176 7.69 13.98 6.79
C CYS A 176 6.48 13.03 6.64
N ASN A 177 5.74 13.19 5.54
CA ASN A 177 4.74 12.22 5.14
C ASN A 177 5.34 10.82 4.94
N VAL A 178 4.55 9.79 5.21
CA VAL A 178 4.93 8.37 5.08
C VAL A 178 5.48 8.00 3.70
N ILE A 179 5.10 8.71 2.63
CA ILE A 179 5.63 8.47 1.28
C ILE A 179 7.14 8.76 1.21
N TYR A 180 7.62 9.84 1.84
CA TYR A 180 9.04 10.19 1.84
C TYR A 180 9.85 9.27 2.76
N LYS A 181 9.25 8.81 3.86
CA LYS A 181 9.86 7.79 4.74
C LYS A 181 10.09 6.49 3.96
N ARG A 182 9.09 6.03 3.20
CA ARG A 182 9.22 4.87 2.30
C ARG A 182 10.26 5.09 1.21
N ALA A 183 10.25 6.24 0.55
CA ALA A 183 11.23 6.55 -0.49
C ALA A 183 12.67 6.52 0.05
N ALA A 184 12.91 7.03 1.26
CA ALA A 184 14.22 6.96 1.91
C ALA A 184 14.67 5.51 2.17
N LEU A 185 13.77 4.64 2.63
CA LEU A 185 14.08 3.22 2.86
C LEU A 185 14.35 2.46 1.56
N VAL A 186 13.54 2.68 0.52
CA VAL A 186 13.75 2.07 -0.81
C VAL A 186 15.07 2.54 -1.42
N LYS A 187 15.38 3.84 -1.31
CA LYS A 187 16.66 4.40 -1.77
C LYS A 187 17.84 3.75 -1.04
N PHE A 188 17.79 3.68 0.29
CA PHE A 188 18.83 3.03 1.10
C PHE A 188 19.03 1.56 0.68
N LYS A 189 17.95 0.80 0.50
CA LYS A 189 18.00 -0.58 0.01
C LYS A 189 18.69 -0.68 -1.36
N ASN A 190 18.33 0.20 -2.29
CA ASN A 190 18.83 0.18 -3.67
C ASN A 190 20.29 0.65 -3.79
N GLU A 191 20.77 1.49 -2.88
CA GLU A 191 22.16 1.95 -2.83
C GLU A 191 23.10 0.97 -2.11
N ASP A 192 22.55 0.04 -1.33
CA ASP A 192 23.32 -0.97 -0.61
C ASP A 192 23.79 -2.10 -1.56
N LYS A 193 25.08 -2.44 -1.47
CA LYS A 193 25.71 -3.45 -2.33
C LYS A 193 25.09 -4.85 -2.23
N ASP A 194 24.54 -5.20 -1.07
CA ASP A 194 24.00 -6.52 -0.78
C ASP A 194 22.48 -6.54 -1.02
N MET A 195 21.79 -5.43 -0.72
CA MET A 195 20.32 -5.34 -0.80
C MET A 195 19.76 -4.76 -2.10
N LYS A 196 20.60 -4.22 -2.98
CA LYS A 196 20.12 -3.57 -4.23
C LYS A 196 19.23 -4.46 -5.09
N ASP A 197 19.54 -5.76 -5.13
CA ASP A 197 18.82 -6.76 -5.92
C ASP A 197 17.67 -7.42 -5.15
N TRP A 198 17.50 -7.07 -3.87
CA TRP A 198 16.44 -7.62 -3.03
C TRP A 198 15.09 -7.05 -3.45
N SER A 199 14.08 -7.90 -3.51
CA SER A 199 12.72 -7.41 -3.73
C SER A 199 12.20 -6.62 -2.53
N ASN A 200 11.33 -5.64 -2.77
CA ASN A 200 10.71 -4.85 -1.70
C ASN A 200 9.82 -5.69 -0.76
N TYR A 201 9.50 -6.94 -1.14
CA TYR A 201 8.82 -7.93 -0.30
C TYR A 201 9.63 -8.36 0.92
N VAL A 202 10.95 -8.14 0.97
CA VAL A 202 11.78 -8.52 2.11
C VAL A 202 11.32 -7.86 3.42
N PHE A 203 10.65 -6.71 3.35
CA PHE A 203 10.15 -5.96 4.51
C PHE A 203 8.73 -6.35 4.94
N SER A 204 8.16 -7.40 4.36
CA SER A 204 6.80 -7.89 4.69
C SER A 204 6.78 -8.89 5.84
N ILE A 205 7.95 -9.39 6.26
CA ILE A 205 8.15 -10.56 7.12
C ILE A 205 8.65 -10.13 8.49
#